data_AF-W1W704-F1
#
_entry.id   AF-W1W704-F1
#
_cell.length_a   1.000
_cell.length_b   1.000
_cell.length_c   1.000
_cell.angle_alpha   90.00
_cell.angle_beta   90.00
_cell.angle_gamma   90.00
#
_symmetry.space_group_name_H-M   'P 1'
#
loop_
_entity.id
_entity.type
_entity.pdbx_description
1 polymer ?
#
loop_
_entity_poly.entity_id
_entity_poly.type
_entity_poly.pdbx_seq_one_letter_code
_entity_poly.pdbx_strand_id
1 'polypeptide(L)'
;ICRNLLKKRAKILIPVGIVYGLIFALTFTWLLGTSEELNPLMQWEVRVIDYVIPFLNTIDFKWYAYSLNLLWAALILAPIGIINVCPYIIFSYIIDTILIRREVKALIKKYSIDQIKCG
;
A
#
# COMPACT_ATOMS: atom_id res chain seq x y z
N ILE A 1 3.62 -25.49 11.87
CA ILE A 1 4.53 -24.35 12.13
C ILE A 1 4.28 -23.18 11.17
N CYS A 2 4.37 -23.37 9.84
CA CYS A 2 4.18 -22.31 8.83
C CYS A 2 2.84 -21.53 8.95
N ARG A 3 1.72 -22.22 9.20
CA ARG A 3 0.40 -21.60 9.40
C ARG A 3 0.33 -20.64 10.60
N ASN A 4 1.04 -20.93 11.70
CA ASN A 4 1.06 -20.04 12.87
C ASN A 4 1.90 -18.78 12.61
N LEU A 5 2.98 -18.91 11.83
CA LEU A 5 3.80 -17.78 11.42
C LEU A 5 3.02 -16.83 10.48
N LEU A 6 2.28 -17.39 9.51
CA LEU A 6 1.40 -16.60 8.64
C LEU A 6 0.31 -15.85 9.42
N LYS A 7 -0.32 -16.49 10.41
CA LYS A 7 -1.34 -15.87 11.26
C LYS A 7 -0.78 -14.74 12.13
N LYS A 8 0.47 -14.88 12.58
CA LYS A 8 1.19 -13.87 13.36
C LYS A 8 1.61 -12.68 12.50
N ARG A 9 2.08 -12.94 11.27
CA ARG A 9 2.37 -11.92 10.26
C ARG A 9 1.12 -11.11 9.91
N ALA A 10 0.01 -11.76 9.58
CA ALA A 10 -1.24 -11.08 9.24
C ALA A 10 -1.75 -10.18 10.39
N LYS A 11 -1.64 -10.64 11.64
CA LYS A 11 -2.02 -9.84 12.82
C LYS A 11 -1.24 -8.52 12.98
N ILE A 12 -0.05 -8.42 12.42
CA ILE A 12 0.82 -7.24 12.53
C ILE A 12 0.76 -6.42 11.23
N LEU A 13 0.75 -7.09 10.09
CA LEU A 13 0.74 -6.45 8.78
C LEU A 13 -0.58 -5.73 8.49
N ILE A 14 -1.72 -6.30 8.89
CA ILE A 14 -3.05 -5.68 8.71
C ILE A 14 -3.15 -4.31 9.43
N PRO A 15 -2.88 -4.19 10.75
CA PRO A 15 -2.99 -2.90 11.43
C PRO A 15 -1.94 -1.89 10.95
N VAL A 16 -0.72 -2.34 10.61
CA VAL A 16 0.29 -1.47 9.97
C VAL A 16 -0.21 -0.92 8.64
N GLY A 17 -0.85 -1.77 7.82
CA GLY A 17 -1.46 -1.35 6.56
C GLY A 17 -2.56 -0.32 6.74
N ILE A 18 -3.43 -0.53 7.74
CA ILE A 18 -4.51 0.42 8.07
C ILE A 18 -3.93 1.76 8.54
N VAL A 19 -2.94 1.75 9.43
CA VAL A 19 -2.30 2.97 9.94
C VAL A 19 -1.63 3.74 8.79
N TYR A 20 -0.92 3.04 7.90
CA TYR A 20 -0.33 3.68 6.73
C TYR A 20 -1.40 4.30 5.83
N GLY A 21 -2.47 3.57 5.51
CA GLY A 21 -3.57 4.07 4.69
C GLY A 21 -4.24 5.31 5.29
N LEU A 22 -4.42 5.33 6.61
CA LEU A 22 -4.97 6.50 7.33
C LEU A 22 -4.03 7.70 7.30
N ILE A 23 -2.73 7.50 7.55
CA ILE A 23 -1.74 8.59 7.49
C ILE A 23 -1.67 9.14 6.06
N PHE A 24 -1.62 8.27 5.06
CA PHE A 24 -1.60 8.66 3.66
C PHE A 24 -2.84 9.49 3.30
N ALA A 25 -4.04 9.01 3.62
CA ALA A 25 -5.28 9.75 3.36
C ALA A 25 -5.32 11.11 4.05
N LEU A 26 -4.88 11.20 5.31
CA LEU A 26 -4.77 12.46 6.06
C LEU A 26 -3.77 13.42 5.41
N THR A 27 -2.57 12.94 5.07
CA THR A 27 -1.57 13.78 4.41
C THR A 27 -2.04 14.26 3.05
N PHE A 28 -2.71 13.41 2.27
CA PHE A 28 -3.21 13.72 0.94
C PHE A 28 -4.34 14.74 0.97
N THR A 29 -5.35 14.53 1.83
CA THR A 29 -6.45 15.49 2.04
C THR A 29 -5.97 16.83 2.58
N TRP A 30 -4.99 16.83 3.49
CA TRP A 30 -4.37 18.06 3.99
C TRP A 30 -3.66 18.82 2.87
N LEU A 31 -2.83 18.13 2.08
CA LEU A 31 -2.12 18.71 0.96
C LEU A 31 -3.07 19.31 -0.10
N LEU A 32 -4.20 18.63 -0.38
CA LEU A 32 -5.24 19.15 -1.28
C LEU A 32 -5.95 20.40 -0.73
N GLY A 33 -6.11 20.50 0.60
CA GLY A 33 -6.88 21.56 1.24
C GLY A 33 -6.11 22.83 1.60
N THR A 34 -4.79 22.76 1.78
CA THR A 34 -4.01 23.87 2.37
C THR A 34 -3.08 24.61 1.41
N SER A 35 -2.82 24.09 0.21
CA SER A 35 -1.86 24.74 -0.70
C SER A 35 -2.57 25.65 -1.70
N GLU A 36 -2.43 26.98 -1.54
CA GLU A 36 -2.83 27.97 -2.56
C GLU A 36 -2.06 27.74 -3.89
N GLU A 37 -0.84 27.18 -3.82
CA GLU A 37 -0.10 26.59 -4.94
C GLU A 37 0.11 25.09 -4.68
N LEU A 38 -0.71 24.23 -5.29
CA LEU A 38 -0.46 22.79 -5.30
C LEU A 38 0.93 22.48 -5.88
N ASN A 39 1.68 21.58 -5.23
CA ASN A 39 2.92 21.01 -5.78
C ASN A 39 2.67 20.52 -7.22
N PRO A 40 3.56 20.79 -8.20
CA PRO A 40 3.38 20.37 -9.60
C PRO A 40 3.03 18.90 -9.77
N LEU A 41 3.55 18.00 -8.91
CA LEU A 41 3.19 16.59 -8.93
C LEU A 41 1.71 16.35 -8.59
N MET A 42 1.20 17.06 -7.58
CA MET A 42 -0.19 16.90 -7.15
C MET A 42 -1.16 17.62 -8.09
N GLN A 43 -0.76 18.75 -8.69
CA GLN A 43 -1.55 19.37 -9.78
C GLN A 43 -1.70 18.42 -10.97
N TRP A 44 -0.63 17.71 -11.30
CA TRP A 44 -0.67 16.69 -12.34
C TRP A 44 -1.61 15.54 -11.97
N GLU A 45 -1.55 15.01 -10.73
CA GLU A 45 -2.47 13.96 -10.27
C GLU A 45 -3.94 14.38 -10.33
N VAL A 46 -4.28 15.57 -9.81
CA VAL A 46 -5.64 16.11 -9.86
C VAL A 46 -6.11 16.28 -11.30
N ARG A 47 -5.27 16.83 -12.18
CA ARG A 47 -5.61 17.01 -13.60
C ARG A 47 -5.88 15.69 -14.31
N VAL A 48 -5.12 14.65 -13.98
CA VAL A 48 -5.33 13.31 -14.54
C VAL A 48 -6.63 12.71 -14.03
N ILE A 49 -6.94 12.85 -12.74
CA ILE A 49 -8.20 12.38 -12.16
C ILE A 49 -9.39 13.12 -12.78
N ASP A 50 -9.35 14.44 -12.83
CA ASP A 50 -10.40 15.29 -13.43
C ASP A 50 -10.61 14.99 -14.91
N TYR A 51 -9.55 14.62 -15.63
CA TYR A 51 -9.64 14.20 -17.03
C TYR A 51 -10.33 12.83 -17.19
N VAL A 52 -10.13 11.91 -16.24
CA VAL A 52 -10.68 10.54 -16.31
C VAL A 52 -12.12 10.44 -15.79
N ILE A 53 -12.54 11.27 -14.82
CA ILE A 53 -13.91 11.29 -14.27
C ILE A 53 -15.01 11.39 -15.33
N PRO A 54 -15.04 12.38 -16.23
CA PRO A 54 -16.11 12.51 -17.24
C PRO A 54 -16.11 11.34 -18.22
N PHE A 55 -14.93 10.75 -18.45
CA PHE A 55 -14.77 9.57 -19.29
C PHE A 55 -15.33 8.30 -18.64
N LEU A 56 -15.15 8.14 -17.33
CA LEU A 56 -15.78 7.05 -16.58
C LEU A 56 -17.30 7.25 -16.46
N ASN A 57 -17.77 8.49 -16.32
CA ASN A 57 -19.20 8.81 -16.23
C ASN A 57 -19.95 8.65 -17.57
N THR A 58 -19.25 8.64 -18.70
CA THR A 58 -19.85 8.38 -20.03
C THR A 58 -19.91 6.89 -20.36
N ILE A 59 -19.17 6.05 -19.62
CA ILE A 59 -19.29 4.60 -19.72
C ILE A 59 -20.50 4.19 -18.88
N ASP A 60 -21.64 4.06 -19.54
CA ASP A 60 -22.84 3.46 -18.96
C ASP A 60 -22.52 2.04 -18.45
N PHE A 61 -23.34 1.47 -17.55
CA PHE A 61 -23.06 0.26 -16.73
C PHE A 61 -22.70 -1.04 -17.50
N LYS A 62 -22.62 -0.97 -18.83
CA LYS A 62 -22.08 -1.97 -19.76
C LYS A 62 -20.59 -1.74 -20.01
N TRP A 63 -19.78 -1.94 -18.97
CA TRP A 63 -18.31 -1.89 -19.01
C TRP A 63 -17.68 -2.75 -20.13
N TYR A 64 -18.37 -3.82 -20.54
CA TYR A 64 -17.97 -4.72 -21.62
C TYR A 64 -18.09 -4.13 -23.04
N ALA A 65 -18.92 -3.12 -23.24
CA ALA A 65 -19.06 -2.46 -24.55
C ALA A 65 -17.95 -1.43 -24.82
N TYR A 66 -17.25 -0.98 -23.77
CA TYR A 66 -16.25 0.09 -23.81
C TYR A 66 -14.89 -0.36 -23.28
N SER A 67 -14.51 -1.62 -23.53
CA SER A 67 -13.27 -2.24 -23.02
C SER A 67 -12.00 -1.46 -23.37
N LEU A 68 -11.92 -0.90 -24.59
CA LEU A 68 -10.77 -0.10 -25.04
C LEU A 68 -10.68 1.22 -24.27
N ASN A 69 -11.82 1.86 -24.03
CA ASN A 69 -11.91 3.10 -23.28
C ASN A 69 -11.47 2.87 -21.83
N LEU A 70 -12.01 1.84 -21.18
CA LEU A 70 -11.59 1.40 -19.85
C LEU A 70 -10.10 1.09 -19.75
N LEU A 71 -9.55 0.39 -20.73
CA LEU A 71 -8.13 0.10 -20.79
C LEU A 71 -7.32 1.41 -20.83
N TRP A 72 -7.79 2.38 -21.60
CA TRP A 72 -7.15 3.69 -21.73
C TRP A 72 -7.20 4.49 -20.41
N ALA A 73 -8.35 4.53 -19.75
CA ALA A 73 -8.48 5.13 -18.42
C ALA A 73 -7.58 4.43 -17.39
N ALA A 74 -7.53 3.10 -17.40
CA ALA A 74 -6.66 2.33 -16.50
C ALA A 74 -5.17 2.62 -16.76
N LEU A 75 -4.77 2.78 -18.03
CA LEU A 75 -3.39 3.07 -18.42
C LEU A 75 -2.96 4.48 -17.98
N ILE A 76 -3.88 5.45 -18.01
CA ILE A 76 -3.65 6.82 -17.53
C ILE A 76 -3.61 6.89 -16.01
N LEU A 77 -4.43 6.09 -15.31
CA LEU A 77 -4.43 6.03 -13.84
C LEU A 77 -3.30 5.17 -13.26
N ALA A 78 -2.72 4.26 -14.04
CA ALA A 78 -1.68 3.34 -13.57
C ALA A 78 -0.46 4.05 -12.95
N PRO A 79 0.09 5.14 -13.50
CA PRO A 79 1.18 5.89 -12.89
C PRO A 79 0.84 6.43 -11.50
N ILE A 80 -0.38 6.92 -11.30
CA ILE A 80 -0.88 7.40 -9.99
C ILE A 80 -0.92 6.25 -9.00
N GLY A 81 -1.45 5.09 -9.43
CA GLY A 81 -1.47 3.89 -8.62
C GLY A 81 -0.06 3.44 -8.22
N ILE A 82 0.89 3.44 -9.16
CA ILE A 82 2.28 3.03 -8.93
C ILE A 82 2.97 3.99 -7.95
N ILE A 83 2.88 5.31 -8.15
CA ILE A 83 3.53 6.30 -7.30
C ILE A 83 3.00 6.22 -5.86
N ASN A 84 1.71 5.97 -5.68
CA ASN A 84 1.10 5.90 -4.35
C ASN A 84 1.23 4.53 -3.68
N VAL A 85 1.30 3.43 -4.45
CA VAL A 85 1.44 2.07 -3.90
C VAL A 85 2.90 1.68 -3.67
N CYS A 86 3.86 2.18 -4.46
CA CYS A 86 5.28 1.85 -4.31
C CYS A 86 5.83 2.14 -2.89
N PRO A 87 5.58 3.32 -2.28
CA PRO A 87 6.04 3.58 -0.93
C PRO A 87 5.44 2.60 0.07
N TYR A 88 4.16 2.24 -0.06
CA TYR A 88 3.52 1.24 0.78
C TYR A 88 4.20 -0.12 0.70
N ILE A 89 4.51 -0.60 -0.51
CA ILE A 89 5.20 -1.88 -0.72
C ILE A 89 6.58 -1.87 -0.06
N ILE A 90 7.33 -0.78 -0.20
CA ILE A 90 8.67 -0.64 0.39
C ILE A 90 8.57 -0.65 1.92
N PHE A 91 7.67 0.14 2.51
CA PHE A 91 7.47 0.15 3.97
C PHE A 91 7.01 -1.21 4.50
N SER A 92 6.08 -1.88 3.79
CA SER A 92 5.64 -3.23 4.12
C SER A 92 6.82 -4.21 4.15
N TYR A 93 7.71 -4.13 3.16
CA TYR A 93 8.87 -5.01 3.06
C TYR A 93 9.90 -4.77 4.16
N ILE A 94 10.14 -3.49 4.51
CA ILE A 94 11.03 -3.12 5.62
C ILE A 94 10.48 -3.65 6.95
N ILE A 95 9.19 -3.47 7.20
CA ILE A 95 8.54 -3.92 8.44
C ILE A 95 8.56 -5.44 8.55
N ASP A 96 8.23 -6.15 7.47
CA ASP A 96 8.34 -7.61 7.42
C ASP A 96 9.76 -8.08 7.71
N THR A 97 10.77 -7.43 7.13
CA THR A 97 12.18 -7.77 7.35
C THR A 97 12.58 -7.58 8.82
N ILE A 98 12.17 -6.47 9.46
CA ILE A 98 12.43 -6.22 10.88
C ILE A 98 11.73 -7.25 11.76
N LEU A 99 10.48 -7.58 11.45
CA LEU A 99 9.68 -8.54 12.19
C LEU A 99 10.29 -9.94 12.13
N ILE A 100 10.64 -10.41 10.92
CA ILE A 100 11.32 -11.69 10.71
C ILE A 100 12.64 -11.73 11.48
N ARG A 101 13.44 -10.65 11.43
CA ARG A 101 14.70 -10.58 12.16
C ARG A 101 14.50 -10.69 13.68
N ARG A 102 13.44 -10.11 14.24
CA ARG A 102 13.10 -10.23 15.67
C ARG A 102 12.67 -11.65 16.04
N GLU A 103 11.81 -12.28 15.24
CA GLU A 103 11.37 -13.66 15.44
C GLU A 103 12.54 -14.65 15.35
N VAL A 104 13.41 -14.52 14.34
CA VAL A 104 14.61 -15.36 14.20
C VAL A 104 15.54 -15.22 15.40
N LYS A 105 15.78 -13.99 15.88
CA LYS A 105 16.61 -13.75 17.07
C LYS A 105 16.00 -14.37 18.33
N ALA A 106 14.68 -14.35 18.47
CA ALA A 106 13.97 -14.98 19.58
C ALA A 106 14.03 -16.51 19.52
N LEU A 107 13.90 -17.09 18.31
CA LEU A 107 14.02 -18.54 18.09
C LEU A 107 15.44 -19.04 18.40
N ILE A 108 16.48 -18.34 17.93
CA ILE A 108 17.88 -18.67 18.24
C ILE A 108 18.10 -18.67 19.76
N LYS A 109 17.61 -17.63 20.45
CA LYS A 109 17.73 -17.52 21.92
C LYS A 109 17.01 -18.66 22.65
N LYS A 110 15.85 -19.09 22.16
CA LYS A 110 15.11 -20.21 22.76
C LYS A 110 15.88 -21.52 22.61
N TYR A 111 16.31 -21.84 21.39
CA TYR A 111 17.09 -23.06 21.12
C TYR A 111 18.43 -23.08 21.86
N SER A 112 19.11 -21.93 22.02
CA SER A 112 20.35 -21.87 22.80
C SER A 112 20.13 -22.13 24.29
N ILE A 113 19.00 -21.68 24.86
CA ILE A 113 18.69 -21.93 26.27
C ILE A 113 18.32 -23.41 26.49
N ASP A 114 17.56 -24.01 25.57
CA ASP A 114 17.17 -25.42 25.67
C ASP A 114 18.38 -26.36 25.55
N GLN A 115 19.38 -26.01 24.73
CA GLN A 115 20.67 -26.72 24.66
C GLN A 115 21.46 -26.65 25.96
N ILE A 116 21.49 -25.49 26.64
CA ILE A 116 22.19 -25.31 27.93
C ILE A 116 21.51 -26.09 29.06
N LYS A 117 20.21 -26.35 28.98
CA LYS A 117 19.47 -27.12 30.01
C LYS A 117 19.54 -28.64 29.83
N CYS A 118 19.94 -29.13 28.66
CA CYS A 118 20.01 -30.56 28.34
C CYS A 118 21.45 -31.12 28.35
N GLY A 119 22.46 -30.32 28.69
CA GLY A 119 23.83 -30.76 28.97
C GLY A 119 24.14 -30.65 30.45
#